data_AF-A0A557P338-F1
#
_entry.id   AF-A0A557P338-F1
#
_cell.length_a   1.000
_cell.length_b   1.000
_cell.length_c   1.000
_cell.angle_alpha   90.00
_cell.angle_beta   90.00
_cell.angle_gamma   90.00
#
_symmetry.space_group_name_H-M   'P 1'
#
loop_
_entity.id
_entity.type
_entity.pdbx_description
1 polymer ?
#
loop_
_entity_poly.entity_id
_entity_poly.type
_entity_poly.pdbx_seq_one_letter_code
_entity_poly.pdbx_strand_id
1 'polypeptide(L)'
;MYIYPYSMSEKLLDWFNIDFDRIYNEQGGMQREQLKLINKYSILTDAKSNAYITIKRLEKSSNKANIDFAANVKNTMVGTLSSEITKTLATSEYADEIIIEWQPSSAEEERATHALHYGQRMTIKQAEKLGLGVEYNCQCGMKLISGQQYAQPIINKINRGKS
;
A
#
# COMPACT_ATOMS: atom_id res chain seq x y z
N MET A 1 17.43 7.10 -6.03
CA MET A 1 16.17 6.45 -6.47
C MET A 1 15.02 6.97 -5.62
N TYR A 2 13.83 7.16 -6.18
CA TYR A 2 12.63 7.50 -5.42
C TYR A 2 11.70 6.29 -5.36
N ILE A 3 11.11 6.05 -4.19
CA ILE A 3 10.10 5.03 -3.95
C ILE A 3 8.84 5.74 -3.47
N TYR A 4 7.72 5.46 -4.13
CA TYR A 4 6.40 5.96 -3.78
C TYR A 4 5.49 4.76 -3.56
N PRO A 5 5.44 4.20 -2.34
CA PRO A 5 4.76 2.93 -2.07
C PRO A 5 3.28 2.93 -2.49
N TYR A 6 2.57 4.05 -2.29
CA TYR A 6 1.20 4.22 -2.74
C TYR A 6 1.06 4.10 -4.26
N SER A 7 1.81 4.91 -5.02
CA SER A 7 1.76 4.90 -6.49
C SER A 7 2.24 3.57 -7.09
N MET A 8 3.17 2.88 -6.43
CA MET A 8 3.57 1.52 -6.82
C MET A 8 2.43 0.52 -6.61
N SER A 9 1.71 0.64 -5.51
CA SER A 9 0.57 -0.22 -5.18
C SER A 9 -0.60 -0.02 -6.15
N GLU A 10 -0.90 1.23 -6.54
CA GLU A 10 -1.88 1.51 -7.59
C GLU A 10 -1.49 0.84 -8.91
N LYS A 11 -0.26 1.05 -9.37
CA LYS A 11 0.24 0.43 -10.62
C LYS A 11 0.20 -1.10 -10.58
N LEU A 12 0.44 -1.71 -9.43
CA LEU A 12 0.34 -3.16 -9.26
C LEU A 12 -1.10 -3.64 -9.40
N LEU A 13 -2.04 -2.97 -8.74
CA LEU A 13 -3.46 -3.32 -8.82
C LEU A 13 -4.01 -3.12 -10.23
N ASP A 14 -3.60 -2.04 -10.91
CA ASP A 14 -3.91 -1.79 -12.32
C ASP A 14 -3.32 -2.88 -13.22
N TRP A 15 -2.05 -3.26 -13.01
CA TRP A 15 -1.38 -4.33 -13.76
C TRP A 15 -2.05 -5.69 -13.56
N PHE A 16 -2.56 -5.97 -12.36
CA PHE A 16 -3.37 -7.16 -12.07
C PHE A 16 -4.80 -7.08 -12.61
N ASN A 17 -5.17 -5.96 -13.23
CA ASN A 17 -6.48 -5.70 -13.82
C ASN A 17 -7.62 -5.86 -12.80
N ILE A 18 -7.41 -5.35 -11.59
CA ILE A 18 -8.43 -5.31 -10.54
C ILE A 18 -9.42 -4.20 -10.87
N ASP A 19 -10.69 -4.57 -11.04
CA ASP A 19 -11.79 -3.65 -11.30
C ASP A 19 -12.54 -3.40 -10.00
N PHE A 20 -12.35 -2.22 -9.41
CA PHE A 20 -12.95 -1.84 -8.13
C PHE A 20 -14.45 -1.56 -8.22
N ASP A 21 -14.94 -1.11 -9.37
CA ASP A 21 -16.39 -0.91 -9.59
C ASP A 21 -17.12 -2.25 -9.66
N ARG A 22 -16.40 -3.29 -10.08
CA ARG A 22 -16.89 -4.68 -10.14
C ARG A 22 -16.34 -5.57 -9.03
N ILE A 23 -15.68 -5.03 -8.02
CA ILE A 23 -15.11 -5.88 -6.96
C ILE A 23 -16.18 -6.35 -5.99
N TYR A 24 -17.15 -5.51 -5.65
CA TYR A 24 -18.23 -5.84 -4.72
C TYR A 24 -19.40 -6.54 -5.44
N ASN A 25 -20.00 -7.54 -4.79
CA ASN A 25 -21.06 -8.37 -5.37
C ASN A 25 -22.46 -8.14 -4.76
N GLU A 26 -22.68 -7.03 -4.04
CA GLU A 26 -23.93 -6.68 -3.34
C GLU A 26 -24.37 -7.63 -2.22
N GLN A 27 -23.76 -8.82 -2.10
CA GLN A 27 -24.03 -9.87 -1.12
C GLN A 27 -22.94 -9.95 -0.03
N GLY A 28 -22.29 -8.82 0.27
CA GLY A 28 -21.27 -8.75 1.32
C GLY A 28 -19.92 -9.36 0.96
N GLY A 29 -19.68 -9.64 -0.32
CA GLY A 29 -18.47 -10.30 -0.79
C GLY A 29 -17.84 -9.67 -2.03
N MET A 30 -16.79 -10.32 -2.52
CA MET A 30 -16.17 -9.97 -3.79
C MET A 30 -16.77 -10.76 -4.95
N GLN A 31 -16.87 -10.15 -6.13
CA GLN A 31 -17.27 -10.86 -7.35
C GLN A 31 -16.29 -12.00 -7.64
N ARG A 32 -16.83 -13.14 -8.06
CA ARG A 32 -16.05 -14.38 -8.26
C ARG A 32 -14.89 -14.20 -9.23
N GLU A 33 -15.09 -13.44 -10.32
CA GLU A 33 -14.04 -13.21 -11.32
C GLU A 33 -12.90 -12.34 -10.77
N GLN A 34 -13.21 -11.28 -10.02
CA GLN A 34 -12.21 -10.47 -9.32
C GLN A 34 -11.46 -11.30 -8.27
N LEU A 35 -12.18 -12.11 -7.48
CA LEU A 35 -11.55 -13.01 -6.50
C LEU A 35 -10.60 -14.03 -7.14
N LYS A 36 -10.98 -14.61 -8.28
CA LYS A 36 -10.11 -15.51 -9.06
C LYS A 36 -8.85 -14.80 -9.52
N LEU A 37 -8.96 -13.57 -10.03
CA LEU A 37 -7.80 -12.76 -10.43
C LEU A 37 -6.87 -12.50 -9.25
N ILE A 38 -7.42 -12.03 -8.12
CA ILE A 38 -6.65 -11.73 -6.91
C ILE A 38 -5.92 -12.97 -6.39
N ASN A 39 -6.59 -14.12 -6.34
CA ASN A 39 -6.00 -15.36 -5.83
C ASN A 39 -4.87 -15.92 -6.71
N LYS A 40 -4.66 -15.41 -7.94
CA LYS A 40 -3.50 -15.80 -8.76
C LYS A 40 -2.18 -15.22 -8.23
N TYR A 41 -2.23 -14.18 -7.41
CA TYR A 41 -1.06 -13.42 -6.98
C TYR A 41 -0.91 -13.46 -5.46
N SER A 42 0.13 -14.13 -4.96
CA SER A 42 0.40 -14.27 -3.52
C SER A 42 0.52 -12.92 -2.81
N ILE A 43 1.11 -11.93 -3.48
CA ILE A 43 1.32 -10.57 -2.97
C ILE A 43 0.02 -9.84 -2.63
N LEU A 44 -1.12 -10.27 -3.18
CA LEU A 44 -2.43 -9.67 -2.90
C LEU A 44 -3.17 -10.32 -1.73
N THR A 45 -2.59 -11.31 -1.05
CA THR A 45 -3.30 -12.10 -0.03
C THR A 45 -3.79 -11.25 1.14
N ASP A 46 -2.95 -10.37 1.67
CA ASP A 46 -3.34 -9.50 2.80
C ASP A 46 -4.28 -8.39 2.35
N ALA A 47 -4.02 -7.81 1.18
CA ALA A 47 -4.91 -6.82 0.56
C ALA A 47 -6.32 -7.39 0.36
N LYS A 48 -6.44 -8.65 -0.07
CA LYS A 48 -7.70 -9.39 -0.20
C LYS A 48 -8.42 -9.54 1.15
N SER A 49 -7.68 -9.94 2.19
CA SER A 49 -8.24 -10.13 3.54
C SER A 49 -8.80 -8.81 4.10
N ASN A 50 -8.04 -7.72 3.97
CA ASN A 50 -8.47 -6.40 4.39
C ASN A 50 -9.62 -5.84 3.54
N ALA A 51 -9.64 -6.13 2.23
CA ALA A 51 -10.76 -5.80 1.36
C ALA A 51 -12.06 -6.47 1.83
N TYR A 52 -12.02 -7.77 2.20
CA TYR A 52 -13.19 -8.45 2.75
C TYR A 52 -13.68 -7.83 4.07
N ILE A 53 -12.75 -7.49 4.97
CA ILE A 53 -13.11 -6.81 6.24
C ILE A 53 -13.77 -5.45 5.93
N THR A 54 -13.22 -4.70 4.98
CA THR A 54 -13.77 -3.42 4.53
C THR A 54 -15.18 -3.61 3.96
N ILE A 55 -15.37 -4.53 3.02
CA ILE A 55 -16.69 -4.81 2.41
C ILE A 55 -17.73 -5.14 3.50
N LYS A 56 -17.40 -6.04 4.43
CA LYS A 56 -18.29 -6.40 5.55
C LYS A 56 -18.63 -5.22 6.44
N ARG A 57 -17.68 -4.30 6.68
CA ARG A 57 -17.91 -3.07 7.45
C ARG A 57 -18.85 -2.13 6.70
N LEU A 58 -18.59 -1.88 5.42
CA LEU A 58 -19.39 -0.98 4.59
C LEU A 58 -20.82 -1.50 4.40
N GLU A 59 -20.99 -2.81 4.25
CA GLU A 59 -22.31 -3.44 4.13
C GLU A 59 -23.18 -3.23 5.37
N LYS A 60 -22.57 -3.22 6.56
CA LYS A 60 -23.24 -2.97 7.84
C LYS A 60 -23.49 -1.48 8.12
N SER A 61 -23.01 -0.59 7.28
CA SER A 61 -23.18 0.85 7.48
C SER A 61 -24.63 1.26 7.30
N SER A 62 -25.15 2.08 8.22
CA SER A 62 -26.47 2.71 8.09
C SER A 62 -26.55 3.69 6.91
N ASN A 63 -25.40 4.15 6.39
CA ASN A 63 -25.30 5.06 5.26
C ASN A 63 -24.84 4.38 3.96
N LYS A 64 -25.05 3.06 3.81
CA LYS A 64 -24.58 2.24 2.67
C LYS A 64 -24.86 2.88 1.30
N ALA A 65 -26.02 3.49 1.12
CA ALA A 65 -26.46 4.07 -0.16
C ALA A 65 -25.60 5.26 -0.63
N ASN A 66 -24.89 5.94 0.27
CA ASN A 66 -24.06 7.11 -0.05
C ASN A 66 -22.55 6.81 0.07
N ILE A 67 -22.18 5.53 0.22
CA ILE A 67 -20.78 5.11 0.32
C ILE A 67 -20.27 4.72 -1.06
N ASP A 68 -19.15 5.28 -1.45
CA ASP A 68 -18.37 4.77 -2.56
C ASP A 68 -17.61 3.49 -2.13
N PHE A 69 -18.21 2.33 -2.42
CA PHE A 69 -17.61 1.03 -2.11
C PHE A 69 -16.29 0.83 -2.86
N ALA A 70 -16.25 1.21 -4.14
CA ALA A 70 -15.09 1.02 -5.00
C ALA A 70 -13.90 1.80 -4.45
N ALA A 71 -14.08 3.09 -4.14
CA ALA A 71 -13.03 3.93 -3.58
C ALA A 71 -12.55 3.44 -2.21
N ASN A 72 -13.46 3.01 -1.33
CA ASN A 72 -13.08 2.47 -0.02
C ASN A 72 -12.27 1.16 -0.14
N VAL A 73 -12.69 0.25 -1.02
CA VAL A 73 -11.97 -1.01 -1.23
C VAL A 73 -10.62 -0.75 -1.92
N LYS A 74 -10.57 0.15 -2.91
CA LYS A 74 -9.33 0.60 -3.55
C LYS A 74 -8.35 1.14 -2.52
N ASN A 75 -8.78 2.10 -1.71
CA ASN A 75 -7.97 2.69 -0.65
C ASN A 75 -7.45 1.60 0.31
N THR A 76 -8.26 0.59 0.62
CA THR A 76 -7.83 -0.51 1.48
C THR A 76 -6.75 -1.36 0.86
N MET A 77 -6.93 -1.75 -0.39
CA MET A 77 -5.95 -2.60 -1.08
C MET A 77 -4.65 -1.83 -1.33
N VAL A 78 -4.73 -0.58 -1.77
CA VAL A 78 -3.57 0.29 -1.99
C VAL A 78 -2.82 0.55 -0.68
N GLY A 79 -3.53 0.92 0.40
CA GLY A 79 -2.92 1.16 1.71
C GLY A 79 -2.25 -0.09 2.28
N THR A 80 -2.89 -1.27 2.14
CA THR A 80 -2.30 -2.54 2.59
C THR A 80 -1.02 -2.84 1.84
N LEU A 81 -1.02 -2.76 0.51
CA LEU A 81 0.18 -3.02 -0.30
C LEU A 81 1.29 -1.99 -0.03
N SER A 82 0.93 -0.71 0.11
CA SER A 82 1.87 0.36 0.43
C SER A 82 2.61 0.09 1.75
N SER A 83 1.86 -0.35 2.76
CA SER A 83 2.40 -0.75 4.06
C SER A 83 3.35 -1.94 3.93
N GLU A 84 2.95 -2.98 3.18
CA GLU A 84 3.78 -4.18 2.97
C GLU A 84 5.06 -3.89 2.17
N ILE A 85 5.04 -2.96 1.20
CA ILE A 85 6.25 -2.51 0.51
C ILE A 85 7.25 -1.92 1.50
N THR A 86 6.79 -0.99 2.34
CA THR A 86 7.64 -0.33 3.34
C THR A 86 8.17 -1.33 4.36
N LYS A 87 7.31 -2.20 4.88
CA LYS A 87 7.70 -3.26 5.83
C LYS A 87 8.70 -4.23 5.24
N THR A 88 8.52 -4.68 3.99
CA THR A 88 9.44 -5.62 3.33
C THR A 88 10.85 -5.03 3.23
N LEU A 89 10.97 -3.72 2.96
CA LEU A 89 12.27 -3.05 3.00
C LEU A 89 12.82 -2.98 4.44
N ALA A 90 11.96 -2.61 5.40
CA ALA A 90 12.32 -2.44 6.81
C ALA A 90 12.68 -3.73 7.56
N THR A 91 12.21 -4.88 7.08
CA THR A 91 12.51 -6.21 7.64
C THR A 91 13.57 -6.98 6.84
N SER A 92 14.09 -6.39 5.77
CA SER A 92 15.18 -6.99 4.99
C SER A 92 16.46 -7.11 5.80
N GLU A 93 17.32 -8.07 5.43
CA GLU A 93 18.65 -8.28 6.05
C GLU A 93 19.47 -6.98 6.11
N TYR A 94 19.32 -6.13 5.08
CA TYR A 94 20.08 -4.89 4.92
C TYR A 94 19.28 -3.62 5.26
N ALA A 95 18.26 -3.74 6.11
CA ALA A 95 17.39 -2.61 6.46
C ALA A 95 18.14 -1.45 7.15
N ASP A 96 19.23 -1.75 7.86
CA ASP A 96 20.03 -0.75 8.56
C ASP A 96 20.98 0.02 7.59
N GLU A 97 21.32 -0.54 6.42
CA GLU A 97 22.11 0.11 5.37
C GLU A 97 21.28 0.94 4.36
N ILE A 98 19.95 0.75 4.36
CA ILE A 98 19.02 1.49 3.52
C ILE A 98 18.65 2.81 4.21
N ILE A 99 19.38 3.88 3.86
CA ILE A 99 19.08 5.24 4.32
C ILE A 99 18.16 5.92 3.32
N ILE A 100 17.06 6.47 3.84
CA ILE A 100 16.10 7.25 3.09
C ILE A 100 16.07 8.69 3.58
N GLU A 101 15.63 9.59 2.72
CA GLU A 101 15.14 10.91 3.07
C GLU A 101 13.62 10.92 2.86
N TRP A 102 12.87 11.15 3.94
CA TRP A 102 11.41 11.13 3.90
C TRP A 102 10.87 12.32 3.10
N GLN A 103 10.01 12.05 2.12
CA GLN A 103 9.51 13.08 1.19
C GLN A 103 8.06 13.45 1.50
N PRO A 104 7.63 14.67 1.12
CA PRO A 104 6.25 15.10 1.26
C PRO A 104 5.23 14.14 0.65
N SER A 105 4.05 14.08 1.26
CA SER A 105 2.87 13.42 0.73
C SER A 105 2.32 14.17 -0.49
N SER A 106 1.81 13.44 -1.48
CA SER A 106 0.96 14.00 -2.54
C SER A 106 -0.53 13.99 -2.20
N ALA A 107 -0.91 13.48 -1.02
CA ALA A 107 -2.32 13.48 -0.59
C ALA A 107 -2.79 14.91 -0.27
N GLU A 108 -4.06 15.20 -0.57
CA GLU A 108 -4.70 16.50 -0.25
C GLU A 108 -4.77 16.77 1.26
N GLU A 109 -4.84 15.71 2.08
CA GLU A 109 -4.74 15.82 3.53
C GLU A 109 -3.27 15.72 3.99
N GLU A 110 -2.74 16.83 4.52
CA GLU A 110 -1.46 16.81 5.22
C GLU A 110 -1.61 16.11 6.58
N ARG A 111 -0.87 15.02 6.76
CA ARG A 111 -0.72 14.37 8.06
C ARG A 111 0.35 15.10 8.85
N ALA A 112 -0.08 15.87 9.85
CA ALA A 112 0.82 16.69 10.68
C ALA A 112 1.99 15.89 11.26
N THR A 113 1.75 14.64 11.69
CA THR A 113 2.79 13.75 12.24
C THR A 113 3.85 13.38 11.21
N HIS A 114 3.45 13.04 9.98
CA HIS A 114 4.40 12.73 8.91
C HIS A 114 5.18 13.97 8.46
N ALA A 115 4.52 15.13 8.48
CA ALA A 115 5.13 16.39 8.07
C ALA A 115 6.32 16.81 8.93
N LEU A 116 6.31 16.45 10.23
CA LEU A 116 7.43 16.68 11.14
C LEU A 116 8.73 15.99 10.69
N HIS A 117 8.62 14.96 9.86
CA HIS A 117 9.74 14.15 9.39
C HIS A 117 10.17 14.47 7.95
N TYR A 118 9.48 15.37 7.23
CA TYR A 118 9.87 15.69 5.86
C TYR A 118 11.30 16.25 5.77
N GLY A 119 12.06 15.76 4.78
CA GLY A 119 13.47 16.09 4.59
C GLY A 119 14.42 15.43 5.59
N GLN A 120 13.91 14.73 6.62
CA GLN A 120 14.76 14.01 7.56
C GLN A 120 15.33 12.75 6.93
N ARG A 121 16.59 12.46 7.26
CA ARG A 121 17.28 11.24 6.85
C ARG A 121 17.27 10.23 7.98
N MET A 122 16.94 8.99 7.65
CA MET A 122 16.86 7.89 8.62
C MET A 122 16.99 6.54 7.92
N THR A 123 17.24 5.48 8.69
CA THR A 123 17.13 4.12 8.15
C THR A 123 15.68 3.80 7.81
N ILE A 124 15.45 2.93 6.83
CA ILE A 124 14.09 2.48 6.50
C ILE A 124 13.41 1.79 7.70
N LYS A 125 14.19 1.13 8.57
CA LYS A 125 13.74 0.53 9.82
C LYS A 125 13.25 1.55 10.84
N GLN A 126 13.93 2.70 10.94
CA GLN A 126 13.47 3.80 11.78
C GLN A 126 12.20 4.44 11.22
N ALA A 127 12.10 4.59 9.90
CA ALA A 127 10.90 5.11 9.26
C ALA A 127 9.66 4.24 9.56
N GLU A 128 9.80 2.91 9.43
CA GLU A 128 8.72 1.96 9.76
C GLU A 128 8.29 2.07 11.24
N LYS A 129 9.26 2.11 12.17
CA LYS A 129 8.97 2.29 13.62
C LYS A 129 8.24 3.59 13.93
N LEU A 130 8.47 4.64 13.16
CA LEU A 130 7.81 5.94 13.29
C LEU A 130 6.41 5.96 12.64
N GLY A 131 5.95 4.85 12.06
CA GLY A 131 4.67 4.80 11.34
C GLY A 131 4.73 5.39 9.92
N LEU A 132 5.91 5.78 9.43
CA LEU A 132 6.05 6.40 8.13
C LEU A 132 5.81 5.38 7.01
N GLY A 133 4.84 5.66 6.13
CA GLY A 133 4.54 4.83 4.96
C GLY A 133 3.79 3.53 5.26
N VAL A 134 3.41 3.30 6.53
CA VAL A 134 2.61 2.13 6.95
C VAL A 134 1.16 2.47 7.24
N GLU A 135 0.84 3.76 7.43
CA GLU A 135 -0.53 4.22 7.65
C GLU A 135 -1.39 4.20 6.37
N TYR A 136 -2.68 3.97 6.58
CA TYR A 136 -3.68 3.86 5.51
C TYR A 136 -3.80 5.19 4.74
N ASN A 137 -3.83 5.11 3.39
CA ASN A 137 -3.81 6.26 2.47
C ASN A 137 -2.59 7.19 2.54
N CYS A 138 -1.50 6.79 3.20
CA CYS A 138 -0.26 7.55 3.16
C CYS A 138 0.31 7.59 1.72
N GLN A 139 0.40 8.78 1.12
CA GLN A 139 1.00 9.00 -0.20
C GLN A 139 2.39 9.64 -0.11
N CYS A 140 3.08 9.47 1.01
CA CYS A 140 4.44 9.98 1.16
C CYS A 140 5.42 9.19 0.29
N GLY A 141 6.41 9.91 -0.24
CA GLY A 141 7.54 9.31 -0.93
C GLY A 141 8.74 9.09 0.00
N MET A 142 9.69 8.32 -0.47
CA MET A 142 11.01 8.20 0.15
C MET A 142 12.10 8.24 -0.93
N LYS A 143 13.11 9.06 -0.70
CA LYS A 143 14.29 9.15 -1.56
C LYS A 143 15.39 8.30 -0.96
N LEU A 144 15.83 7.26 -1.66
CA LEU A 144 16.99 6.47 -1.26
C LEU A 144 18.26 7.31 -1.36
N ILE A 145 18.93 7.48 -0.23
CA ILE A 145 20.22 8.16 -0.08
C ILE A 145 21.37 7.15 -0.15
N SER A 146 21.21 5.97 0.45
CA SER A 146 22.14 4.85 0.35
C SER A 146 21.42 3.50 0.35
N GLY A 147 22.17 2.41 0.11
CA GLY A 147 21.61 1.05 0.14
C GLY A 147 20.75 0.69 -1.08
N GLN A 148 20.84 1.44 -2.18
CA GLN A 148 20.05 1.18 -3.40
C GLN A 148 20.28 -0.23 -3.95
N GLN A 149 21.49 -0.77 -3.85
CA GLN A 149 21.82 -2.14 -4.27
C GLN A 149 21.04 -3.22 -3.51
N TYR A 150 20.56 -2.93 -2.29
CA TYR A 150 19.76 -3.82 -1.46
C TYR A 150 18.26 -3.60 -1.68
N ALA A 151 17.83 -2.33 -1.79
CA ALA A 151 16.43 -1.99 -2.01
C ALA A 151 15.93 -2.34 -3.42
N GLN A 152 16.75 -2.13 -4.45
CA GLN A 152 16.33 -2.30 -5.85
C GLN A 152 15.88 -3.74 -6.18
N PRO A 153 16.59 -4.81 -5.76
CA PRO A 153 16.11 -6.19 -5.97
C PRO A 153 14.74 -6.46 -5.33
N ILE A 154 14.49 -5.94 -4.13
CA ILE A 154 13.21 -6.09 -3.41
C ILE A 154 12.10 -5.39 -4.21
N ILE A 155 12.33 -4.14 -4.60
CA ILE A 155 11.36 -3.35 -5.37
C ILE A 155 11.08 -4.00 -6.74
N ASN A 156 12.10 -4.55 -7.40
CA ASN A 156 11.93 -5.23 -8.67
C ASN A 156 11.12 -6.53 -8.53
N LYS A 157 11.27 -7.27 -7.42
CA LYS A 157 10.47 -8.47 -7.12
C LYS A 157 8.99 -8.09 -6.93
N ILE A 158 8.74 -7.10 -6.10
CA ILE A 158 7.40 -6.54 -5.83
C ILE A 158 6.73 -6.09 -7.13
N ASN A 159 7.41 -5.28 -7.96
CA ASN A 159 6.88 -4.77 -9.23
C ASN A 159 6.58 -5.87 -10.27
N ARG A 160 7.15 -7.07 -10.10
CA ARG A 160 6.86 -8.24 -10.95
C ARG A 160 5.77 -9.14 -10.37
N GLY A 161 5.17 -8.77 -9.24
CA GLY A 161 4.20 -9.57 -8.50
C GLY A 161 4.79 -10.84 -7.88
N LYS A 162 6.12 -10.90 -7.70
CA LYS A 162 6.80 -12.03 -7.05
C LYS A 162 7.17 -11.61 -5.64
N SER A 163 6.46 -12.13 -4.64
CA SER A 163 6.86 -12.06 -3.22
C SER A 163 8.10 -12.92 -3.01
#